data_AF-A0A9D8FLS3-F1
#
_entry.id   AF-A0A9D8FLS3-F1
#
_cell.length_a   1.000
_cell.length_b   1.000
_cell.length_c   1.000
_cell.angle_alpha   90.00
_cell.angle_beta   90.00
_cell.angle_gamma   90.00
#
_symmetry.space_group_name_H-M   'P 1'
#
loop_
_entity.id
_entity.type
_entity.pdbx_description
1 polymer ?
#
loop_
_entity_poly.entity_id
_entity_poly.type
_entity_poly.pdbx_seq_one_letter_code
_entity_poly.pdbx_strand_id
1 'polypeptide(L)'
;MHNSKGFTLVEIMIVVAIIGLLAAIAIPNFVSARATAATNACLANLRQMDSAIQMFQIDTGGWPTATGWSTELATYLRNVPTTCPGSSSTSYSYNAASGTVPAYASCGTHGNVAGVTPSS
;
A
#
# COMPACT_ATOMS: atom_id res chain seq x y z
N MET A 1 10.77 58.03 -2.30
CA MET A 1 10.32 57.85 -3.70
C MET A 1 10.04 56.36 -3.88
N HIS A 2 8.80 55.91 -3.66
CA HIS A 2 8.46 54.49 -3.73
C HIS A 2 8.13 54.13 -5.18
N ASN A 3 9.13 53.60 -5.89
CA ASN A 3 8.96 53.02 -7.22
C ASN A 3 8.31 51.64 -7.08
N SER A 4 6.99 51.63 -6.88
CA SER A 4 6.20 50.40 -6.90
C SER A 4 6.13 49.89 -8.33
N LYS A 5 7.09 49.04 -8.71
CA LYS A 5 7.05 48.28 -9.95
C LYS A 5 5.89 47.28 -9.84
N GLY A 6 4.77 47.58 -10.48
CA GLY A 6 3.64 46.66 -10.58
C GLY A 6 3.98 45.52 -11.54
N PHE A 7 3.60 44.28 -11.17
CA PHE A 7 3.62 43.13 -12.06
C PHE A 7 2.77 43.44 -13.30
N THR A 8 3.30 43.18 -14.50
CA THR A 8 2.50 43.33 -15.72
C THR A 8 1.54 42.15 -15.83
N LEU A 9 0.31 42.42 -16.30
CA LEU A 9 -0.70 41.37 -16.53
C LEU A 9 -0.18 40.28 -17.49
N VAL A 10 0.61 40.68 -18.48
CA VAL A 10 1.21 39.78 -19.48
C VAL A 10 2.22 38.83 -18.83
N GLU A 11 2.98 39.32 -17.85
CA GLU A 11 3.99 38.54 -17.13
C GLU A 11 3.37 37.46 -16.25
N ILE A 12 2.23 37.75 -15.61
CA ILE A 12 1.45 36.72 -14.90
C ILE A 12 0.81 35.75 -15.90
N MET A 13 0.33 36.23 -17.05
CA MET A 13 -0.38 35.40 -18.05
C MET A 13 0.52 34.32 -18.66
N ILE A 14 1.76 34.66 -19.04
CA ILE A 14 2.69 33.67 -19.60
C ILE A 14 3.12 32.63 -18.56
N VAL A 15 3.27 33.04 -17.29
CA VAL A 15 3.66 32.14 -16.20
C VAL A 15 2.59 31.09 -15.95
N VAL A 16 1.33 31.48 -15.83
CA VAL A 16 0.23 30.50 -15.64
C VAL A 16 0.03 29.61 -16.85
N ALA A 17 0.31 30.09 -18.07
CA ALA A 17 0.27 29.28 -19.29
C ALA A 17 1.34 28.18 -19.28
N ILE A 18 2.58 28.50 -18.91
CA ILE A 18 3.67 27.52 -18.83
C ILE A 18 3.43 26.53 -17.69
N ILE A 19 3.00 26.99 -16.51
CA ILE A 19 2.65 26.10 -15.38
C ILE A 19 1.50 25.16 -15.77
N GLY A 20 0.47 25.67 -16.46
CA GLY A 20 -0.64 24.86 -16.95
C GLY A 20 -0.20 23.75 -17.91
N LEU A 21 0.70 24.06 -18.84
CA LEU A 21 1.27 23.07 -19.76
C LEU A 21 2.06 21.97 -19.02
N LEU A 22 2.92 22.37 -18.07
CA LEU A 22 3.70 21.41 -17.28
C LEU A 22 2.80 20.53 -16.39
N ALA A 23 1.80 21.14 -15.75
CA ALA A 23 0.83 20.42 -14.91
C ALA A 23 0.02 19.40 -15.73
N ALA A 24 -0.41 19.75 -16.95
CA ALA A 24 -1.18 18.86 -17.82
C ALA A 24 -0.43 17.54 -18.13
N ILE A 25 0.88 17.59 -18.29
CA ILE A 25 1.72 16.40 -18.55
C ILE A 25 2.05 15.67 -17.24
N ALA A 26 2.33 16.42 -16.16
CA ALA A 26 2.78 15.85 -14.90
C ALA A 26 1.67 15.12 -14.12
N ILE A 27 0.46 15.66 -14.08
CA ILE A 27 -0.67 15.13 -13.29
C ILE A 27 -1.03 13.66 -13.65
N PRO A 28 -1.27 13.29 -14.92
CA PRO A 28 -1.66 11.91 -15.25
C PRO A 28 -0.55 10.90 -14.88
N ASN A 29 0.71 11.27 -15.09
CA ASN A 29 1.85 10.44 -14.69
C ASN A 29 1.93 10.30 -13.17
N PHE A 30 1.74 11.39 -12.43
CA PHE A 30 1.76 11.36 -10.97
C PHE A 30 0.64 10.49 -10.36
N VAL A 31 -0.56 10.52 -10.94
CA VAL A 31 -1.68 9.67 -10.48
C VAL A 31 -1.37 8.19 -10.69
N SER A 32 -0.84 7.82 -11.85
CA SER A 32 -0.42 6.43 -12.15
C SER A 32 0.71 5.95 -11.24
N ALA A 33 1.73 6.80 -11.04
CA ALA A 33 2.84 6.51 -10.15
C ALA A 33 2.38 6.29 -8.71
N ARG A 34 1.42 7.11 -8.23
CA ARG A 34 0.83 6.97 -6.90
C ARG A 34 0.05 5.67 -6.74
N ALA A 35 -0.74 5.28 -7.75
CA ALA A 35 -1.46 4.01 -7.73
C ALA A 35 -0.50 2.81 -7.67
N THR A 36 0.55 2.83 -8.51
CA THR A 36 1.59 1.79 -8.52
C THR A 36 2.35 1.71 -7.20
N ALA A 37 2.72 2.85 -6.63
CA ALA A 37 3.37 2.91 -5.32
C ALA A 37 2.47 2.33 -4.22
N ALA A 38 1.17 2.60 -4.27
CA ALA A 38 0.20 2.02 -3.34
C ALA A 38 0.13 0.49 -3.45
N THR A 39 0.02 -0.05 -4.67
CA THR A 39 0.07 -1.50 -4.90
C THR A 39 1.36 -2.13 -4.38
N ASN A 40 2.51 -1.54 -4.70
CA ASN A 40 3.81 -2.05 -4.28
C ASN A 40 4.00 -2.02 -2.76
N ALA A 41 3.55 -0.95 -2.10
CA ALA A 41 3.57 -0.86 -0.64
C ALA A 41 2.63 -1.90 -0.01
N CYS A 42 1.44 -2.12 -0.60
CA CYS A 42 0.53 -3.14 -0.11
C CYS A 42 1.11 -4.54 -0.22
N LEU A 43 1.73 -4.86 -1.37
CA LEU A 43 2.40 -6.13 -1.61
C LEU A 43 3.60 -6.35 -0.68
N ALA A 44 4.39 -5.31 -0.40
CA ALA A 44 5.50 -5.38 0.54
C ALA A 44 5.03 -5.71 1.96
N ASN A 45 3.95 -5.07 2.42
CA ASN A 45 3.33 -5.35 3.70
C ASN A 45 2.79 -6.79 3.78
N LEU A 46 2.14 -7.29 2.71
CA LEU A 46 1.67 -8.68 2.65
C LEU A 46 2.84 -9.67 2.80
N ARG A 47 3.95 -9.45 2.08
CA ARG A 47 5.15 -10.31 2.20
C ARG A 47 5.71 -10.32 3.62
N GLN A 48 5.70 -9.16 4.31
CA GLN A 48 6.13 -9.08 5.71
C GLN A 48 5.20 -9.88 6.63
N MET A 49 3.88 -9.81 6.39
CA MET A 49 2.90 -10.59 7.13
C MET A 49 3.07 -12.10 6.89
N ASP A 50 3.23 -12.53 5.64
CA ASP A 50 3.45 -13.96 5.34
C ASP A 50 4.75 -14.48 5.94
N SER A 51 5.82 -13.68 5.91
CA SER A 51 7.07 -14.04 6.57
C SER A 51 6.87 -14.22 8.07
N ALA A 52 6.10 -13.34 8.71
CA ALA A 52 5.78 -13.44 10.13
C ALA A 52 4.89 -14.65 10.45
N ILE A 53 3.92 -14.97 9.58
CA ILE A 53 3.08 -16.18 9.69
C ILE A 53 3.97 -17.44 9.65
N GLN A 54 4.93 -17.48 8.74
CA GLN A 54 5.89 -18.60 8.66
C GLN A 54 6.80 -18.67 9.89
N MET A 55 7.29 -17.54 10.40
CA MET A 55 8.08 -17.51 11.64
C MET A 55 7.27 -18.01 12.84
N PHE A 56 6.01 -17.58 12.97
CA PHE A 56 5.11 -18.08 14.01
C PHE A 56 4.92 -19.59 13.91
N GLN A 57 4.77 -20.13 12.70
CA GLN A 57 4.63 -21.57 12.48
C GLN A 57 5.89 -22.33 12.88
N ILE A 58 7.07 -21.79 12.59
CA ILE A 58 8.36 -22.39 12.98
C ILE A 58 8.48 -22.44 14.51
N ASP A 59 8.08 -21.38 15.20
CA ASP A 59 8.27 -21.25 16.66
C ASP A 59 7.22 -22.01 17.47
N THR A 60 5.96 -22.03 17.00
CA THR A 60 4.84 -22.64 17.75
C THR A 60 4.42 -24.02 17.22
N GLY A 61 4.88 -24.41 16.03
CA GLY A 61 4.45 -25.62 15.33
C GLY A 61 3.03 -25.56 14.75
N GLY A 62 2.34 -24.42 14.88
CA GLY A 62 0.95 -24.23 14.44
C GLY A 62 0.75 -22.91 13.69
N TRP A 63 -0.41 -22.75 13.06
CA TRP A 63 -0.77 -21.52 12.37
C TRP A 63 -1.49 -20.53 13.30
N PRO A 64 -1.38 -19.21 13.06
CA PRO A 64 -2.18 -18.21 13.77
C PRO A 64 -3.69 -18.48 13.67
N THR A 65 -4.44 -18.08 14.69
CA THR A 65 -5.89 -18.20 14.72
C THR A 65 -6.55 -17.08 13.92
N ALA A 66 -7.66 -17.39 13.24
CA ALA A 66 -8.34 -16.41 12.39
C ALA A 66 -8.82 -15.15 13.15
N THR A 67 -9.10 -15.27 14.44
CA THR A 67 -9.55 -14.18 15.31
C THR A 67 -8.41 -13.51 16.09
N GLY A 68 -7.29 -14.21 16.31
CA GLY A 68 -6.17 -13.75 17.14
C GLY A 68 -4.92 -13.33 16.39
N TRP A 69 -4.88 -13.50 15.06
CA TRP A 69 -3.68 -13.34 14.25
C TRP A 69 -2.93 -12.02 14.48
N SER A 70 -3.64 -10.91 14.68
CA SER A 70 -3.01 -9.59 14.86
C SER A 70 -2.20 -9.51 16.15
N THR A 71 -2.67 -10.15 17.23
CA THR A 71 -1.97 -10.21 18.51
C THR A 71 -0.87 -11.26 18.48
N GLU A 72 -1.13 -12.42 17.87
CA GLU A 72 -0.18 -13.53 17.75
C GLU A 72 1.05 -13.15 16.90
N LEU A 73 0.83 -12.34 15.87
CA LEU A 73 1.88 -11.86 14.97
C LEU A 73 2.54 -10.56 15.45
N ALA A 74 2.04 -9.92 16.51
CA ALA A 74 2.59 -8.67 17.04
C ALA A 74 4.05 -8.79 17.52
N THR A 75 4.50 -10.00 17.86
CA THR A 75 5.90 -10.28 18.22
C THR A 75 6.83 -10.34 17.00
N TYR A 76 6.28 -10.70 15.83
CA TYR A 76 7.04 -10.93 14.60
C TYR A 76 6.96 -9.76 13.61
N LEU A 77 5.90 -8.94 13.70
CA LEU A 77 5.78 -7.69 12.97
C LEU A 77 5.97 -6.49 13.89
N ARG A 78 6.86 -5.57 13.52
CA ARG A 78 7.02 -4.29 14.25
C ARG A 78 5.74 -3.46 14.28
N ASN A 79 4.97 -3.48 13.20
CA ASN A 79 3.68 -2.83 13.09
C ASN A 79 2.77 -3.70 12.24
N VAL A 80 1.63 -4.11 12.79
CA VAL A 80 0.61 -4.83 12.02
C VAL A 80 -0.09 -3.83 11.09
N PRO A 81 0.00 -3.99 9.77
CA PRO A 81 -0.66 -3.09 8.82
C PRO A 81 -2.18 -3.17 8.98
N THR A 82 -2.85 -2.04 9.23
CA THR A 82 -4.31 -2.00 9.45
C THR A 82 -5.11 -1.58 8.22
N THR A 83 -4.48 -0.84 7.30
CA THR A 83 -5.13 -0.24 6.12
C THR A 83 -4.23 -0.40 4.92
N CYS A 84 -4.75 -0.94 3.82
CA CYS A 84 -3.95 -1.07 2.61
C CYS A 84 -3.82 0.27 1.87
N PRO A 85 -2.62 0.63 1.38
CA PRO A 85 -2.43 1.81 0.57
C PRO A 85 -3.32 1.80 -0.69
N GLY A 86 -4.01 2.91 -0.94
CA GLY A 86 -4.88 3.06 -2.11
C GLY A 86 -6.37 2.81 -1.82
N SER A 87 -6.72 2.33 -0.62
CA SER A 87 -8.11 2.29 -0.15
C SER A 87 -8.19 2.68 1.33
N SER A 88 -9.17 3.50 1.69
CA SER A 88 -9.40 3.90 3.08
C SER A 88 -10.22 2.89 3.88
N SER A 89 -10.80 1.90 3.20
CA SER A 89 -11.84 1.03 3.76
C SER A 89 -11.46 -0.45 3.77
N THR A 90 -10.32 -0.81 3.18
CA THR A 90 -9.91 -2.21 3.05
C THR A 90 -8.68 -2.49 3.89
N SER A 91 -8.88 -3.31 4.91
CA SER A 91 -7.83 -3.78 5.80
C SER A 91 -7.11 -5.01 5.24
N TYR A 92 -5.98 -5.31 5.86
CA TYR A 92 -5.32 -6.61 5.68
C TYR A 92 -6.11 -7.67 6.42
N SER A 93 -6.22 -8.84 5.80
CA SER A 93 -6.90 -10.01 6.33
C SER A 93 -5.94 -11.19 6.37
N TYR A 94 -6.16 -12.05 7.36
CA TYR A 94 -5.49 -13.34 7.48
C TYR A 94 -6.43 -14.45 7.04
N ASN A 95 -5.94 -15.33 6.18
CA ASN A 95 -6.64 -16.52 5.73
C ASN A 95 -5.96 -17.71 6.39
N ALA A 96 -6.67 -18.38 7.29
CA ALA A 96 -6.15 -19.54 7.98
C ALA A 96 -5.85 -20.69 6.99
N ALA A 97 -4.87 -21.52 7.34
CA ALA A 97 -4.58 -22.73 6.59
C ALA A 97 -5.84 -23.62 6.51
N SER A 98 -6.09 -24.22 5.34
CA SER A 98 -7.22 -25.14 5.16
C SER A 98 -6.80 -26.35 4.32
N GLY A 99 -6.82 -27.54 4.93
CA GLY A 99 -6.35 -28.76 4.27
C GLY A 99 -4.89 -28.63 3.81
N THR A 100 -4.66 -28.64 2.50
CA THR A 100 -3.34 -28.55 1.86
C THR A 100 -2.85 -27.12 1.67
N VAL A 101 -3.68 -26.10 1.88
CA VAL A 101 -3.28 -24.70 1.64
C VAL A 101 -2.69 -24.09 2.91
N PRO A 102 -1.48 -23.51 2.85
CA PRO A 102 -0.87 -22.82 4.00
C PRO A 102 -1.65 -21.55 4.33
N ALA A 103 -1.45 -21.02 5.53
CA ALA A 103 -2.06 -19.76 5.92
C ALA A 103 -1.36 -18.58 5.21
N TYR A 104 -2.13 -17.54 4.87
CA TYR A 104 -1.62 -16.42 4.10
C TYR A 104 -2.33 -15.09 4.37
N ALA A 105 -1.62 -13.99 4.18
CA ALA A 105 -2.14 -12.64 4.25
C ALA A 105 -2.74 -12.20 2.91
N SER A 106 -3.84 -11.46 2.97
CA SER A 106 -4.48 -10.84 1.81
C SER A 106 -4.97 -9.44 2.12
N CYS A 107 -5.29 -8.69 1.08
CA CYS A 107 -5.96 -7.39 1.13
C CYS A 107 -7.11 -7.39 0.13
N GLY A 108 -8.28 -6.88 0.50
CA GLY A 108 -9.43 -6.84 -0.41
C GLY A 108 -9.27 -5.91 -1.62
N THR A 109 -8.29 -4.98 -1.65
CA THR A 109 -8.08 -4.05 -2.78
C THR A 109 -7.08 -4.58 -3.80
N HIS A 110 -5.97 -5.17 -3.36
CA HIS A 110 -4.89 -5.64 -4.24
C HIS A 110 -4.70 -7.16 -4.23
N GLY A 111 -5.54 -7.89 -3.48
CA GLY A 111 -5.46 -9.34 -3.35
C GLY A 111 -4.35 -9.79 -2.39
N ASN A 112 -3.71 -10.90 -2.72
CA ASN A 112 -2.61 -11.49 -1.96
C ASN A 112 -1.32 -11.53 -2.80
N VAL A 113 -0.22 -11.87 -2.14
CA VAL A 113 1.06 -12.13 -2.83
C VAL A 113 0.98 -13.38 -3.71
N ALA A 114 1.57 -13.31 -4.90
CA ALA A 114 1.67 -14.45 -5.81
C ALA A 114 2.47 -15.60 -5.16
N GLY A 115 1.94 -16.82 -5.27
CA GLY A 115 2.56 -18.04 -4.74
C GLY A 115 2.06 -18.49 -3.36
N VAL A 116 1.15 -17.75 -2.73
CA VAL A 116 0.60 -18.07 -1.40
C VAL A 116 -0.90 -18.42 -1.44
N THR A 117 -1.51 -18.39 -2.63
CA THR A 117 -2.86 -18.90 -2.90
C THR A 117 -2.89 -20.41 -3.13
N PRO A 118 -4.06 -21.07 -2.98
CA PRO A 118 -4.28 -22.39 -3.56
C PRO A 118 -3.97 -22.33 -5.06
N SER A 119 -3.11 -23.22 -5.55
CA SER A 119 -3.16 -23.60 -6.95
C SER A 119 -4.50 -24.31 -7.16
N SER A 120 -5.48 -23.63 -7.74
CA SER A 120 -6.56 -24.29 -8.47
C SER A 120 -6.05 -24.70 -9.84
#